data_AF-A0A897NCM1-F1
#
_entry.id   AF-A0A897NCM1-F1
#
_cell.length_a   1.000
_cell.length_b   1.000
_cell.length_c   1.000
_cell.angle_alpha   90.00
_cell.angle_beta   90.00
_cell.angle_gamma   90.00
#
_symmetry.space_group_name_H-M   'P 1'
#
loop_
_entity.id
_entity.type
_entity.pdbx_description
1 polymer ?
#
loop_
_entity_poly.entity_id
_entity_poly.type
_entity_poly.pdbx_seq_one_letter_code
_entity_poly.pdbx_strand_id
1 'polypeptide(L)'
;MSELRIALLNAARSAAETRRNFERELDAELVEFNCPDGELPSSFAFDACVVTGSEASVYWDEPWIGRLKEWVGDAVSAGVPFLGVCYGHQLLADVLGGQVERMGEYEIGYRTIRHDGENPLLDGVDEEFTAFTTHSDRVRRAPPGARVFAHNDYGIHGFRKGRVLTVQFHPEYDMEMARSVTKGKDIDQAKIDAVLAGITEENYRAAREAKQLFDNFLAFVERVRADRAAVESLSVDR
;
A
#
# COMPACT_ATOMS: atom_id res chain seq x y z
N MET A 1 -16.13 -4.20 -20.71
CA MET A 1 -16.25 -4.69 -19.33
C MET A 1 -16.64 -3.51 -18.46
N SER A 2 -17.37 -3.70 -17.37
CA SER A 2 -17.61 -2.60 -16.42
C SER A 2 -16.27 -2.14 -15.81
N GLU A 3 -16.18 -0.86 -15.53
CA GLU A 3 -15.07 -0.26 -14.78
C GLU A 3 -14.87 -1.00 -13.46
N LEU A 4 -13.63 -1.10 -12.99
CA LEU A 4 -13.32 -1.72 -11.71
C LEU A 4 -13.79 -0.81 -10.57
N ARG A 5 -14.42 -1.40 -9.55
CA ARG A 5 -14.77 -0.71 -8.30
C ARG A 5 -13.81 -1.09 -7.18
N ILE A 6 -13.08 -0.10 -6.68
CA ILE A 6 -12.09 -0.28 -5.62
C ILE A 6 -12.52 0.48 -4.36
N ALA A 7 -12.57 -0.23 -3.24
CA ALA A 7 -12.72 0.41 -1.94
C ALA A 7 -11.37 0.99 -1.50
N LEU A 8 -11.29 2.32 -1.41
CA LEU A 8 -10.14 3.02 -0.85
C LEU A 8 -10.35 3.19 0.66
N LEU A 9 -9.74 2.30 1.45
CA LEU A 9 -9.72 2.37 2.91
C LEU A 9 -8.68 3.41 3.32
N ASN A 10 -9.13 4.66 3.44
CA ASN A 10 -8.28 5.79 3.75
C ASN A 10 -8.00 5.83 5.26
N ALA A 11 -6.77 5.48 5.62
CA ALA A 11 -6.29 5.45 6.99
C ALA A 11 -5.60 6.77 7.41
N ALA A 12 -5.45 7.74 6.52
CA ALA A 12 -4.80 9.01 6.80
C ALA A 12 -5.75 10.00 7.46
N ARG A 13 -5.23 10.84 8.36
CA ARG A 13 -6.00 11.94 8.93
C ARG A 13 -6.22 13.07 7.93
N SER A 14 -5.27 13.28 7.00
CA SER A 14 -5.46 14.15 5.82
C SER A 14 -6.10 13.38 4.66
N ALA A 15 -7.42 13.13 4.77
CA ALA A 15 -8.13 12.27 3.83
C ALA A 15 -8.08 12.77 2.38
N ALA A 16 -8.33 14.06 2.16
CA ALA A 16 -8.45 14.65 0.83
C ALA A 16 -7.14 14.63 0.01
N GLU A 17 -5.99 14.80 0.66
CA GLU A 17 -4.68 14.73 0.00
C GLU A 17 -4.33 13.29 -0.39
N THR A 18 -4.57 12.35 0.51
CA THR A 18 -4.30 10.93 0.30
C THR A 18 -5.15 10.41 -0.86
N ARG A 19 -6.45 10.71 -0.87
CA ARG A 19 -7.34 10.32 -1.97
C ARG A 19 -6.85 10.80 -3.33
N ARG A 20 -6.49 12.08 -3.45
CA ARG A 20 -5.98 12.65 -4.72
C ARG A 20 -4.74 11.93 -5.21
N ASN A 21 -3.87 11.47 -4.30
CA ASN A 21 -2.69 10.70 -4.70
C ASN A 21 -3.08 9.39 -5.39
N PHE A 22 -4.04 8.65 -4.86
CA PHE A 22 -4.49 7.38 -5.45
C PHE A 22 -5.36 7.58 -6.70
N GLU A 23 -6.24 8.59 -6.74
CA GLU A 23 -7.06 8.91 -7.92
C GLU A 23 -6.23 9.25 -9.17
N ARG A 24 -5.00 9.76 -9.00
CA ARG A 24 -4.11 10.04 -10.14
C ARG A 24 -3.47 8.78 -10.73
N GLU A 25 -3.33 7.72 -9.94
CA GLU A 25 -2.56 6.55 -10.33
C GLU A 25 -3.44 5.31 -10.59
N LEU A 26 -4.64 5.26 -10.04
CA LEU A 26 -5.60 4.16 -10.27
C LEU A 26 -6.69 4.59 -11.25
N ASP A 27 -6.64 4.05 -12.46
CA ASP A 27 -7.69 4.19 -13.48
C ASP A 27 -8.89 3.26 -13.17
N ALA A 28 -9.64 3.57 -12.11
CA ALA A 28 -10.78 2.81 -11.61
C ALA A 28 -11.76 3.69 -10.79
N GLU A 29 -13.00 3.21 -10.59
CA GLU A 29 -13.95 3.86 -9.68
C GLU A 29 -13.48 3.66 -8.23
N LEU A 30 -12.96 4.72 -7.61
CA LEU A 30 -12.57 4.72 -6.20
C LEU A 30 -13.75 5.14 -5.30
N VAL A 31 -14.14 4.24 -4.39
CA VAL A 31 -15.09 4.53 -3.32
C VAL A 31 -14.31 4.67 -2.02
N GLU A 32 -14.18 5.90 -1.54
CA GLU A 32 -13.43 6.23 -0.33
C GLU A 32 -14.23 5.92 0.95
N PHE A 33 -13.51 5.41 1.95
CA PHE A 33 -13.99 5.23 3.32
C PHE A 33 -12.96 5.82 4.28
N ASN A 34 -13.34 6.89 5.00
CA ASN A 34 -12.50 7.50 6.01
C ASN A 34 -12.49 6.64 7.29
N CYS A 35 -11.47 5.79 7.39
CA CYS A 35 -11.36 4.80 8.46
C CYS A 35 -11.21 5.45 9.84
N PRO A 36 -10.40 6.52 10.04
CA PRO A 36 -10.36 7.28 11.29
C PRO A 36 -11.73 7.77 11.80
N ASP A 37 -12.61 8.18 10.89
CA ASP A 37 -13.99 8.61 11.22
C ASP A 37 -14.95 7.42 11.45
N GLY A 38 -14.44 6.19 11.30
CA GLY A 38 -15.17 4.95 11.52
C GLY A 38 -15.96 4.48 10.31
N GLU A 39 -15.73 5.04 9.14
CA GLU A 39 -16.34 4.60 7.90
C GLU A 39 -15.65 3.32 7.41
N LEU A 40 -16.44 2.28 7.16
CA LEU A 40 -16.01 1.02 6.56
C LEU A 40 -17.08 0.57 5.58
N PRO A 41 -16.72 -0.19 4.53
CA PRO A 41 -17.71 -0.71 3.62
C PRO A 41 -18.66 -1.68 4.33
N SER A 42 -19.96 -1.58 4.03
CA SER A 42 -20.98 -2.47 4.63
C SER A 42 -20.97 -3.89 4.07
N SER A 43 -20.22 -4.14 2.99
CA SER A 43 -20.08 -5.44 2.34
C SER A 43 -18.71 -5.56 1.65
N PHE A 44 -18.39 -6.77 1.19
CA PHE A 44 -17.17 -7.06 0.42
C PHE A 44 -17.38 -6.98 -1.10
N ALA A 45 -18.45 -6.32 -1.56
CA ALA A 45 -18.84 -6.24 -2.97
C ALA A 45 -18.01 -5.20 -3.75
N PHE A 46 -16.69 -5.40 -3.75
CA PHE A 46 -15.71 -4.62 -4.51
C PHE A 46 -14.80 -5.57 -5.29
N ASP A 47 -14.28 -5.09 -6.42
CA ASP A 47 -13.31 -5.85 -7.19
C ASP A 47 -11.99 -5.98 -6.44
N ALA A 48 -11.62 -4.94 -5.68
CA ALA A 48 -10.46 -4.92 -4.80
C ALA A 48 -10.57 -3.86 -3.69
N CYS A 49 -9.64 -3.91 -2.75
CA CYS A 49 -9.45 -2.90 -1.71
C CYS A 49 -8.02 -2.34 -1.74
N VAL A 50 -7.87 -1.06 -1.44
CA VAL A 50 -6.58 -0.39 -1.22
C VAL A 50 -6.56 0.16 0.20
N VAL A 51 -5.54 -0.17 0.98
CA VAL A 51 -5.30 0.42 2.31
C VAL A 51 -4.15 1.41 2.18
N THR A 52 -4.43 2.68 2.49
CA THR A 52 -3.50 3.79 2.31
C THR A 52 -2.43 3.85 3.42
N GLY A 53 -1.51 4.81 3.29
CA GLY A 53 -0.69 5.27 4.40
C GLY A 53 -1.51 5.91 5.53
N SER A 54 -0.88 6.10 6.69
CA SER A 54 -1.44 6.76 7.86
C SER A 54 -0.32 7.39 8.70
N GLU A 55 -0.66 8.41 9.48
CA GLU A 55 0.19 8.93 10.55
C GLU A 55 0.14 8.06 11.82
N ALA A 56 -0.79 7.10 11.88
CA ALA A 56 -0.92 6.16 12.99
C ALA A 56 0.00 4.94 12.85
N SER A 57 0.31 4.29 13.97
CA SER A 57 0.88 2.95 13.97
C SER A 57 -0.21 1.90 14.17
N VAL A 58 -0.05 0.74 13.53
CA VAL A 58 -1.03 -0.36 13.58
C VAL A 58 -1.32 -0.89 14.98
N TYR A 59 -0.46 -0.62 15.96
CA TYR A 59 -0.57 -1.10 17.34
C TYR A 59 -1.00 0.00 18.32
N TRP A 60 -1.38 1.19 17.84
CA TRP A 60 -1.98 2.20 18.72
C TRP A 60 -3.36 1.75 19.19
N ASP A 61 -3.70 2.08 20.44
CA ASP A 61 -4.99 1.74 21.04
C ASP A 61 -6.07 2.75 20.63
N GLU A 62 -6.47 2.67 19.35
CA GLU A 62 -7.48 3.54 18.74
C GLU A 62 -8.63 2.66 18.19
N PRO A 63 -9.91 2.90 18.56
CA PRO A 63 -11.02 2.02 18.18
C PRO A 63 -11.21 1.79 16.68
N TRP A 64 -10.86 2.77 15.85
CA TRP A 64 -10.96 2.63 14.39
C TRP A 64 -9.94 1.63 13.83
N ILE A 65 -8.76 1.51 14.45
CA ILE A 65 -7.71 0.57 14.02
C ILE A 65 -8.18 -0.87 14.23
N GLY A 66 -8.75 -1.17 15.41
CA GLY A 66 -9.30 -2.49 15.70
C GLY A 66 -10.39 -2.89 14.72
N ARG A 67 -11.37 -1.98 14.48
CA ARG A 67 -12.45 -2.20 13.51
C ARG A 67 -11.93 -2.40 12.08
N LEU A 68 -10.94 -1.61 11.67
CA LEU A 68 -10.32 -1.75 10.36
C LEU A 68 -9.61 -3.11 10.21
N LYS A 69 -8.86 -3.55 11.22
CA LYS A 69 -8.19 -4.86 11.21
C LYS A 69 -9.18 -6.01 11.08
N GLU A 70 -10.25 -5.98 11.87
CA GLU A 70 -11.32 -6.99 11.82
C GLU A 70 -11.94 -7.05 10.42
N TRP A 71 -12.38 -5.89 9.89
CA TRP A 71 -12.99 -5.83 8.57
C TRP A 71 -12.04 -6.29 7.45
N VAL A 72 -10.77 -5.87 7.49
CA VAL A 72 -9.76 -6.29 6.51
C VAL A 72 -9.51 -7.79 6.60
N GLY A 73 -9.45 -8.36 7.81
CA GLY A 73 -9.30 -9.80 8.01
C GLY A 73 -10.44 -10.60 7.39
N ASP A 74 -11.68 -10.15 7.58
CA ASP A 74 -12.87 -10.78 7.01
C ASP A 74 -12.89 -10.65 5.48
N ALA A 75 -12.58 -9.48 4.94
CA ALA A 75 -12.52 -9.24 3.50
C ALA A 75 -11.42 -10.07 2.81
N VAL A 76 -10.25 -10.19 3.43
CA VAL A 76 -9.17 -11.08 2.98
C VAL A 76 -9.63 -12.54 3.00
N SER A 77 -10.34 -12.96 4.05
CA SER A 77 -10.88 -14.32 4.18
C SER A 77 -11.95 -14.61 3.12
N ALA A 78 -12.73 -13.61 2.72
CA ALA A 78 -13.65 -13.65 1.58
C ALA A 78 -12.94 -13.63 0.21
N GLY A 79 -11.61 -13.55 0.19
CA GLY A 79 -10.80 -13.61 -1.02
C GLY A 79 -10.77 -12.33 -1.85
N VAL A 80 -11.14 -11.18 -1.26
CA VAL A 80 -11.01 -9.86 -1.90
C VAL A 80 -9.53 -9.56 -2.14
N PRO A 81 -9.13 -9.12 -3.35
CA PRO A 81 -7.79 -8.60 -3.61
C PRO A 81 -7.45 -7.35 -2.80
N PHE A 82 -6.22 -7.26 -2.29
CA PHE A 82 -5.75 -6.10 -1.55
C PHE A 82 -4.43 -5.55 -2.08
N LEU A 83 -4.35 -4.22 -2.13
CA LEU A 83 -3.10 -3.48 -2.16
C LEU A 83 -2.92 -2.74 -0.82
N GLY A 84 -1.79 -2.94 -0.14
CA GLY A 84 -1.42 -2.19 1.06
C GLY A 84 -0.22 -1.29 0.82
N VAL A 85 -0.34 0.01 1.10
CA VAL A 85 0.74 0.99 0.96
C VAL A 85 1.13 1.54 2.33
N CYS A 86 2.42 1.46 2.67
CA CYS A 86 3.00 1.96 3.92
C CYS A 86 2.27 1.44 5.19
N TYR A 87 1.40 2.23 5.82
CA TYR A 87 0.54 1.75 6.92
C TYR A 87 -0.31 0.55 6.47
N GLY A 88 -0.85 0.55 5.27
CA GLY A 88 -1.58 -0.58 4.71
C GLY A 88 -0.73 -1.85 4.59
N HIS A 89 0.55 -1.72 4.25
CA HIS A 89 1.51 -2.83 4.25
C HIS A 89 1.69 -3.41 5.65
N GLN A 90 1.82 -2.55 6.65
CA GLN A 90 1.96 -2.94 8.05
C GLN A 90 0.66 -3.55 8.59
N LEU A 91 -0.49 -2.97 8.28
CA LEU A 91 -1.81 -3.43 8.72
C LEU A 91 -2.08 -4.83 8.18
N LEU A 92 -1.86 -5.05 6.88
CA LEU A 92 -2.03 -6.36 6.25
C LEU A 92 -1.03 -7.38 6.80
N ALA A 93 0.20 -6.96 7.13
CA ALA A 93 1.14 -7.85 7.81
C ALA A 93 0.60 -8.29 9.18
N ASP A 94 0.13 -7.36 9.99
CA ASP A 94 -0.43 -7.62 11.33
C ASP A 94 -1.66 -8.54 11.26
N VAL A 95 -2.65 -8.20 10.43
CA VAL A 95 -3.88 -8.98 10.22
C VAL A 95 -3.58 -10.42 9.76
N LEU A 96 -2.54 -10.61 8.94
CA LEU A 96 -2.18 -11.92 8.39
C LEU A 96 -1.26 -12.76 9.30
N GLY A 97 -0.97 -12.29 10.52
CA GLY A 97 -0.16 -12.98 11.52
C GLY A 97 1.34 -12.68 11.46
N GLY A 98 1.72 -11.60 10.79
CA GLY A 98 3.07 -11.04 10.79
C GLY A 98 3.40 -10.31 12.10
N GLN A 99 4.48 -9.52 12.08
CA GLN A 99 4.87 -8.68 13.21
C GLN A 99 5.36 -7.33 12.72
N VAL A 100 4.78 -6.26 13.25
CA VAL A 100 5.19 -4.87 13.01
C VAL A 100 5.88 -4.34 14.27
N GLU A 101 6.96 -3.57 14.09
CA GLU A 101 7.68 -2.94 15.20
C GLU A 101 8.14 -1.53 14.84
N ARG A 102 8.41 -0.73 15.88
CA ARG A 102 9.13 0.54 15.76
C ARG A 102 10.59 0.29 15.40
N MET A 103 11.12 1.07 14.48
CA MET A 103 12.53 1.02 14.09
C MET A 103 13.46 1.75 15.08
N GLY A 104 12.92 2.71 15.85
CA GLY A 104 13.74 3.62 16.66
C GLY A 104 14.37 4.77 15.85
N GLU A 105 14.17 4.77 14.54
CA GLU A 105 14.57 5.82 13.61
C GLU A 105 13.50 6.00 12.51
N TYR A 106 13.71 7.00 11.64
CA TYR A 106 12.87 7.22 10.46
C TYR A 106 13.63 6.85 9.18
N GLU A 107 13.03 6.00 8.35
CA GLU A 107 13.35 5.98 6.94
C GLU A 107 12.57 7.10 6.26
N ILE A 108 13.27 8.03 5.61
CA ILE A 108 12.64 9.10 4.84
C ILE A 108 13.52 9.55 3.67
N GLY A 109 12.87 9.87 2.55
CA GLY A 109 13.47 10.41 1.32
C GLY A 109 13.39 9.44 0.15
N TYR A 110 14.02 9.79 -0.97
CA TYR A 110 14.21 8.84 -2.07
C TYR A 110 15.26 7.80 -1.69
N ARG A 111 14.88 6.52 -1.77
CA ARG A 111 15.70 5.37 -1.37
C ARG A 111 15.70 4.32 -2.46
N THR A 112 16.80 3.59 -2.54
CA THR A 112 16.95 2.42 -3.39
C THR A 112 16.26 1.22 -2.73
N ILE A 113 15.46 0.50 -3.51
CA ILE A 113 14.76 -0.71 -3.11
C ILE A 113 15.12 -1.80 -4.12
N ARG A 114 15.29 -3.03 -3.63
CA ARG A 114 15.57 -4.20 -4.47
C ARG A 114 14.41 -5.18 -4.43
N HIS A 115 14.05 -5.77 -5.56
CA HIS A 115 13.09 -6.86 -5.63
C HIS A 115 13.63 -8.09 -6.38
N ASP A 116 12.98 -9.23 -6.19
CA ASP A 116 13.41 -10.54 -6.72
C ASP A 116 13.02 -10.80 -8.19
N GLY A 117 12.42 -9.81 -8.87
CA GLY A 117 11.94 -9.94 -10.26
C GLY A 117 10.75 -10.91 -10.46
N GLU A 118 10.22 -11.54 -9.41
CA GLU A 118 9.23 -12.63 -9.56
C GLU A 118 7.80 -12.22 -9.24
N ASN A 119 7.57 -11.07 -8.60
CA ASN A 119 6.23 -10.64 -8.23
C ASN A 119 5.57 -9.77 -9.32
N PRO A 120 4.39 -10.16 -9.83
CA PRO A 120 3.71 -9.42 -10.90
C PRO A 120 3.37 -7.96 -10.55
N LEU A 121 3.35 -7.59 -9.26
CA LEU A 121 3.13 -6.21 -8.85
C LEU A 121 4.22 -5.27 -9.39
N LEU A 122 5.45 -5.75 -9.55
CA LEU A 122 6.60 -4.97 -10.02
C LEU A 122 7.04 -5.39 -11.44
N ASP A 123 6.15 -5.99 -12.23
CA ASP A 123 6.43 -6.25 -13.64
C ASP A 123 6.73 -4.94 -14.37
N GLY A 124 7.86 -4.88 -15.09
CA GLY A 124 8.31 -3.68 -15.80
C GLY A 124 8.98 -2.63 -14.91
N VAL A 125 9.26 -2.94 -13.64
CA VAL A 125 10.13 -2.16 -12.75
C VAL A 125 11.49 -2.87 -12.66
N ASP A 126 12.57 -2.10 -12.72
CA ASP A 126 13.94 -2.57 -12.56
C ASP A 126 14.15 -3.19 -11.17
N GLU A 127 14.88 -4.32 -11.14
CA GLU A 127 15.15 -5.08 -9.90
C GLU A 127 15.75 -4.22 -8.79
N GLU A 128 16.47 -3.16 -9.15
CA GLU A 128 16.91 -2.09 -8.27
C GLU A 128 16.31 -0.76 -8.74
N PHE A 129 15.36 -0.22 -7.98
CA PHE A 129 14.65 1.00 -8.34
C PHE A 129 14.66 2.02 -7.20
N THR A 130 14.34 3.27 -7.52
CA THR A 130 14.20 4.35 -6.52
C THR A 130 12.73 4.50 -6.14
N ALA A 131 12.42 4.75 -4.87
CA ALA A 131 11.09 5.17 -4.44
C ALA A 131 11.17 6.14 -3.26
N PHE A 132 10.14 6.96 -3.07
CA PHE A 132 10.04 7.78 -1.86
C PHE A 132 9.57 6.93 -0.68
N THR A 133 10.26 7.01 0.45
CA THR A 133 9.90 6.31 1.68
C THR A 133 9.66 7.31 2.80
N THR A 134 8.74 6.99 3.71
CA THR A 134 8.52 7.76 4.94
C THR A 134 7.80 6.93 6.01
N HIS A 135 8.56 6.30 6.90
CA HIS A 135 8.01 5.50 8.01
C HIS A 135 8.99 5.39 9.18
N SER A 136 8.44 5.13 10.37
CA SER A 136 9.19 4.81 11.59
C SER A 136 8.85 3.43 12.16
N ASP A 137 7.92 2.74 11.53
CA ASP A 137 7.57 1.34 11.76
C ASP A 137 7.99 0.49 10.56
N ARG A 138 8.19 -0.81 10.80
CA ARG A 138 8.47 -1.79 9.75
C ARG A 138 7.81 -3.12 10.03
N VAL A 139 7.59 -3.91 8.99
CA VAL A 139 7.30 -5.34 9.13
C VAL A 139 8.58 -6.08 9.52
N ARG A 140 8.71 -6.45 10.79
CA ARG A 140 9.85 -7.21 11.32
C ARG A 140 9.85 -8.66 10.87
N ARG A 141 8.66 -9.24 10.77
CA ARG A 141 8.42 -10.62 10.36
C ARG A 141 7.24 -10.65 9.42
N ALA A 142 7.46 -11.15 8.21
CA ALA A 142 6.38 -11.36 7.24
C ALA A 142 5.33 -12.34 7.79
N PRO A 143 4.08 -12.25 7.33
CA PRO A 143 3.06 -13.24 7.66
C PRO A 143 3.50 -14.67 7.31
N PRO A 144 3.13 -15.70 8.11
CA PRO A 144 3.38 -17.08 7.75
C PRO A 144 2.83 -17.42 6.35
N GLY A 145 3.67 -18.01 5.52
CA GLY A 145 3.34 -18.35 4.12
C GLY A 145 3.33 -17.18 3.14
N ALA A 146 3.66 -15.96 3.57
CA ALA A 146 3.87 -14.85 2.64
C ALA A 146 5.22 -14.97 1.93
N ARG A 147 5.24 -14.58 0.66
CA ARG A 147 6.47 -14.41 -0.11
C ARG A 147 6.91 -12.95 -0.02
N VAL A 148 8.04 -12.71 0.63
CA VAL A 148 8.73 -11.41 0.56
C VAL A 148 9.37 -11.29 -0.82
N PHE A 149 9.14 -10.17 -1.49
CA PHE A 149 9.65 -9.95 -2.84
C PHE A 149 10.47 -8.66 -2.97
N ALA A 150 10.35 -7.70 -2.05
CA ALA A 150 11.12 -6.46 -2.07
C ALA A 150 11.68 -6.10 -0.69
N HIS A 151 12.88 -5.49 -0.66
CA HIS A 151 13.59 -5.10 0.54
C HIS A 151 14.57 -3.95 0.32
N ASN A 152 15.02 -3.34 1.41
CA ASN A 152 16.18 -2.45 1.46
C ASN A 152 16.89 -2.60 2.84
N ASP A 153 17.77 -1.65 3.18
CA ASP A 153 18.51 -1.66 4.44
C ASP A 153 17.63 -1.49 5.71
N TYR A 154 16.40 -1.01 5.57
CA TYR A 154 15.44 -0.80 6.65
C TYR A 154 14.49 -1.99 6.87
N GLY A 155 14.34 -2.86 5.87
CA GLY A 155 13.67 -4.16 6.02
C GLY A 155 12.86 -4.61 4.82
N ILE A 156 11.70 -5.19 5.09
CA ILE A 156 10.78 -5.71 4.07
C ILE A 156 10.05 -4.54 3.42
N HIS A 157 10.21 -4.38 2.10
CA HIS A 157 9.53 -3.36 1.31
C HIS A 157 8.36 -3.90 0.49
N GLY A 158 8.19 -5.22 0.39
CA GLY A 158 7.02 -5.81 -0.23
C GLY A 158 6.86 -7.29 0.08
N PHE A 159 5.62 -7.72 0.33
CA PHE A 159 5.27 -9.13 0.44
C PHE A 159 3.94 -9.43 -0.25
N ARG A 160 3.76 -10.69 -0.65
CA ARG A 160 2.52 -11.22 -1.18
C ARG A 160 2.04 -12.42 -0.36
N LYS A 161 0.73 -12.50 -0.11
CA LYS A 161 0.08 -13.70 0.44
C LYS A 161 -1.27 -13.89 -0.25
N GLY A 162 -1.37 -14.92 -1.11
CA GLY A 162 -2.57 -15.13 -1.92
C GLY A 162 -2.87 -13.93 -2.83
N ARG A 163 -4.00 -13.26 -2.57
CA ARG A 163 -4.48 -12.07 -3.28
C ARG A 163 -4.14 -10.74 -2.60
N VAL A 164 -3.34 -10.79 -1.54
CA VAL A 164 -2.82 -9.62 -0.84
C VAL A 164 -1.43 -9.29 -1.37
N LEU A 165 -1.27 -8.06 -1.85
CA LEU A 165 -0.04 -7.47 -2.38
C LEU A 165 0.27 -6.21 -1.57
N THR A 166 1.50 -6.01 -1.11
CA THR A 166 1.82 -4.84 -0.28
C THR A 166 3.17 -4.25 -0.60
N VAL A 167 3.31 -2.94 -0.34
CA VAL A 167 4.55 -2.18 -0.46
C VAL A 167 4.73 -1.21 0.71
N GLN A 168 5.94 -1.07 1.23
CA GLN A 168 6.25 -0.16 2.35
C GLN A 168 6.51 1.29 1.89
N PHE A 169 6.96 1.46 0.65
CA PHE A 169 7.27 2.74 0.02
C PHE A 169 6.02 3.44 -0.53
N HIS A 170 6.15 4.69 -0.95
CA HIS A 170 5.06 5.56 -1.43
C HIS A 170 5.18 5.85 -2.93
N PRO A 171 4.74 4.93 -3.82
CA PRO A 171 4.72 5.16 -5.26
C PRO A 171 3.74 6.27 -5.68
N GLU A 172 2.73 6.57 -4.86
CA GLU A 172 1.67 7.55 -5.12
C GLU A 172 2.09 9.01 -4.88
N TYR A 173 3.27 9.23 -4.28
CA TYR A 173 3.73 10.57 -3.96
C TYR A 173 4.33 11.29 -5.18
N ASP A 174 3.89 12.53 -5.38
CA ASP A 174 4.59 13.50 -6.21
C ASP A 174 5.62 14.29 -5.37
N MET A 175 6.37 15.18 -6.03
CA MET A 175 7.36 16.02 -5.35
C MET A 175 6.73 16.99 -4.33
N GLU A 176 5.50 17.44 -4.55
CA GLU A 176 4.82 18.38 -3.65
C GLU A 176 4.47 17.67 -2.34
N MET A 177 3.87 16.49 -2.45
CA MET A 177 3.55 15.59 -1.33
C MET A 177 4.81 15.20 -0.57
N ALA A 178 5.87 14.78 -1.28
CA ALA A 178 7.16 14.46 -0.68
C ALA A 178 7.71 15.63 0.15
N ARG A 179 7.63 16.87 -0.35
CA ARG A 179 8.06 18.07 0.39
C ARG A 179 7.16 18.37 1.59
N SER A 180 5.85 18.29 1.41
CA SER A 180 4.86 18.58 2.46
C SER A 180 5.05 17.62 3.65
N VAL A 181 5.07 16.31 3.37
CA VAL A 181 5.27 15.27 4.38
C VAL A 181 6.61 15.42 5.06
N THR A 182 7.68 15.72 4.32
CA THR A 182 9.02 15.92 4.91
C THR A 182 9.05 17.08 5.90
N LYS A 183 8.42 18.22 5.57
CA LYS A 183 8.35 19.39 6.46
C LYS A 183 7.48 19.14 7.71
N GLY A 184 6.51 18.24 7.62
CA GLY A 184 5.63 17.88 8.73
C GLY A 184 6.22 16.86 9.71
N LYS A 185 7.42 16.32 9.47
CA LYS A 185 8.03 15.34 10.38
C LYS A 185 8.70 15.99 11.58
N ASP A 186 8.45 15.40 12.74
CA ASP A 186 9.17 15.70 13.98
C ASP A 186 10.50 14.91 14.01
N ILE A 187 11.47 15.37 13.23
CA ILE A 187 12.84 14.84 13.14
C ILE A 187 13.85 15.99 13.11
N ASP A 188 15.14 15.66 13.26
CA ASP A 188 16.22 16.65 13.22
C ASP A 188 16.18 17.54 11.96
N GLN A 189 16.37 18.85 12.14
CA GLN A 189 16.27 19.83 11.04
C GLN A 189 17.30 19.58 9.94
N ALA A 190 18.53 19.15 10.27
CA ALA A 190 19.52 18.84 9.25
C ALA A 190 19.10 17.63 8.41
N LYS A 191 18.38 16.66 9.01
CA LYS A 191 17.77 15.55 8.27
C LYS A 191 16.64 16.02 7.36
N ILE A 192 15.79 16.94 7.82
CA ILE A 192 14.75 17.57 6.98
C ILE A 192 15.40 18.25 5.77
N ASP A 193 16.41 19.09 5.99
CA ASP A 193 17.10 19.83 4.94
C ASP A 193 17.76 18.90 3.92
N ALA A 194 18.40 17.82 4.39
CA ALA A 194 19.01 16.81 3.54
C ALA A 194 17.97 16.09 2.65
N VAL A 195 16.81 15.71 3.22
CA VAL A 195 15.72 15.10 2.44
C VAL A 195 15.17 16.10 1.42
N LEU A 196 14.92 17.35 1.82
CA LEU A 196 14.40 18.39 0.92
C LEU A 196 15.35 18.69 -0.24
N ALA A 197 16.66 18.65 -0.01
CA ALA A 197 17.68 18.77 -1.04
C ALA A 197 17.69 17.58 -2.01
N GLY A 198 17.37 16.38 -1.51
CA GLY A 198 17.20 15.16 -2.31
C GLY A 198 15.90 15.10 -3.13
N ILE A 199 14.93 15.98 -2.87
CA ILE A 199 13.71 16.07 -3.68
C ILE A 199 13.99 16.89 -4.94
N THR A 200 14.58 16.21 -5.93
CA THR A 200 14.91 16.73 -7.26
C THR A 200 14.03 16.12 -8.33
N GLU A 201 13.92 16.78 -9.48
CA GLU A 201 13.23 16.24 -10.66
C GLU A 201 13.86 14.93 -11.15
N GLU A 202 15.18 14.79 -11.03
CA GLU A 202 15.92 13.58 -11.39
C GLU A 202 15.50 12.39 -10.53
N ASN A 203 15.54 12.54 -9.20
CA ASN A 203 15.12 11.49 -8.28
C ASN A 203 13.63 11.17 -8.41
N TYR A 204 12.79 12.20 -8.64
CA TYR A 204 11.38 11.97 -8.93
C TYR A 204 11.18 11.16 -10.21
N ARG A 205 11.88 11.51 -11.30
CA ARG A 205 11.82 10.76 -12.56
C ARG A 205 12.22 9.30 -12.39
N ALA A 206 13.29 9.03 -11.64
CA ALA A 206 13.70 7.67 -11.29
C ALA A 206 12.62 6.96 -10.48
N ALA A 207 11.99 7.66 -9.53
CA ALA A 207 10.95 7.06 -8.68
C ALA A 207 9.61 6.78 -9.39
N ARG A 208 9.33 7.45 -10.51
CA ARG A 208 8.07 7.24 -11.26
C ARG A 208 7.94 5.83 -11.83
N GLU A 209 9.03 5.12 -12.04
CA GLU A 209 8.98 3.74 -12.50
C GLU A 209 8.13 2.86 -11.57
N ALA A 210 8.24 3.09 -10.25
CA ALA A 210 7.47 2.36 -9.25
C ALA A 210 5.94 2.56 -9.39
N LYS A 211 5.47 3.59 -10.10
CA LYS A 211 4.04 3.82 -10.35
C LYS A 211 3.39 2.75 -11.21
N GLN A 212 4.18 2.03 -12.04
CA GLN A 212 3.72 0.90 -12.84
C GLN A 212 2.99 -0.16 -12.01
N LEU A 213 3.26 -0.23 -10.70
CA LEU A 213 2.58 -1.15 -9.80
C LEU A 213 1.06 -0.93 -9.71
N PHE A 214 0.56 0.28 -9.94
CA PHE A 214 -0.88 0.54 -9.89
C PHE A 214 -1.59 -0.12 -11.07
N ASP A 215 -1.05 0.04 -12.29
CA ASP A 215 -1.52 -0.67 -13.48
C ASP A 215 -1.41 -2.19 -13.31
N ASN A 216 -0.28 -2.66 -12.78
CA ASN A 216 -0.06 -4.09 -12.53
C ASN A 216 -1.07 -4.65 -11.52
N PHE A 217 -1.42 -3.87 -10.49
CA PHE A 217 -2.45 -4.21 -9.54
C PHE A 217 -3.83 -4.27 -10.20
N LEU A 218 -4.21 -3.29 -11.01
CA LEU A 218 -5.47 -3.31 -11.76
C LEU A 218 -5.56 -4.54 -12.67
N ALA A 219 -4.51 -4.83 -13.44
CA ALA A 219 -4.43 -6.03 -14.27
C ALA A 219 -4.54 -7.32 -13.46
N PHE A 220 -3.97 -7.36 -12.24
CA PHE A 220 -4.14 -8.47 -11.32
C PHE A 220 -5.61 -8.64 -10.88
N VAL A 221 -6.29 -7.53 -10.56
CA VAL A 221 -7.70 -7.54 -10.16
C VAL A 221 -8.60 -8.00 -11.31
N GLU A 222 -8.35 -7.56 -12.54
CA GLU A 222 -9.10 -8.02 -13.72
C GLU A 222 -9.00 -9.53 -13.92
N ARG A 223 -7.80 -10.10 -13.77
CA ARG A 223 -7.60 -11.55 -13.82
C ARG A 223 -8.40 -12.27 -12.74
N VAL A 224 -8.35 -11.77 -11.50
CA VAL A 224 -9.13 -12.35 -10.38
C VAL A 224 -10.64 -12.28 -10.64
N ARG A 225 -11.13 -11.18 -11.23
CA ARG A 225 -12.54 -11.00 -11.60
C ARG A 225 -12.96 -11.99 -12.69
N ALA A 226 -12.13 -12.17 -13.72
CA ALA A 226 -12.36 -13.14 -14.78
C ALA A 226 -12.40 -14.58 -14.24
N ASP A 227 -11.47 -14.95 -13.36
CA ASP A 227 -11.42 -16.27 -12.74
C ASP A 227 -12.69 -16.56 -11.91
N ARG A 228 -13.18 -15.57 -11.15
CA ARG A 228 -14.44 -15.69 -10.39
C ARG A 228 -15.64 -15.94 -11.30
N ALA A 229 -15.77 -15.16 -12.37
CA ALA A 229 -16.85 -15.31 -13.34
C ALA A 229 -16.81 -16.68 -14.04
N ALA A 230 -15.62 -17.19 -14.36
CA ALA A 230 -15.46 -18.51 -14.95
C ALA A 230 -15.91 -19.63 -14.00
N VAL A 231 -15.54 -19.56 -12.71
CA VAL A 231 -15.97 -20.54 -11.69
C VAL A 231 -17.49 -20.51 -11.48
N GLU A 232 -18.09 -19.32 -11.44
CA GLU A 232 -19.54 -19.16 -11.31
C GLU A 232 -20.29 -19.76 -12.51
N SER A 233 -19.83 -19.51 -13.74
CA SER A 233 -20.45 -20.08 -14.94
C SER A 233 -20.44 -21.61 -14.96
N LEU A 234 -19.36 -22.24 -14.49
CA LEU A 234 -19.24 -23.70 -14.38
C LEU A 234 -20.09 -24.33 -13.27
N SER A 235 -20.56 -23.51 -12.31
CA SER A 235 -21.39 -23.95 -11.19
C SER A 235 -22.88 -23.89 -11.49
N VAL A 236 -23.30 -23.09 -12.48
CA VAL A 236 -24.70 -22.95 -12.91
C VAL A 236 -25.08 -24.05 -13.91
N ASP A 237 -24.12 -24.64 -14.61
CA ASP A 237 -24.31 -25.74 -15.57
C ASP A 237 -24.33 -27.15 -14.93
N ARG A 238 -24.44 -27.26 -13.59
CA ARG A 238 -24.56 -28.53 -12.85
C ARG A 238 -25.84 -28.59 -12.02
#